data_AF-A0A8J5XPY0-F1
#
_entry.id   AF-A0A8J5XPY0-F1
#
_cell.length_a   1.000
_cell.length_b   1.000
_cell.length_c   1.000
_cell.angle_alpha   90.00
_cell.angle_beta   90.00
_cell.angle_gamma   90.00
#
_symmetry.space_group_name_H-M   'P 1'
#
loop_
_entity.id
_entity.type
_entity.pdbx_description
1 polymer ?
#
loop_
_entity_poly.entity_id
_entity_poly.type
_entity_poly.pdbx_seq_one_letter_code
_entity_poly.pdbx_strand_id
1 'polypeptide(L)'
;MSRVTLSFLAALTGVEHVYGHAALRARTISQPLAGARRMVACAPRGLAHLSVLALADHSAKAAALFANVRLPASFFAGALMPLTFGFSLPSTNSSKLDSTLKHANVLVGVISLFAEIVAVVHATVAVNKLTEAGALPSESVLALLQRDYELAWLGTNVQFIIGLLGAAAMIGLRAVLAMGVSWATVPATLTVSAVLFMMSLVNEGIQDDAEDSFGRISFANNFPGLLLRYARLIIRHARLTGGGLLIVSLALGVLGVGLGVFQLARRGLADD
;
A
#
# COMPACT_ATOMS: atom_id res chain seq x y z
N MET A 1 -21.26 27.63 15.07
CA MET A 1 -20.28 26.53 15.21
C MET A 1 -20.48 25.89 16.58
N SER A 2 -20.83 24.61 16.63
CA SER A 2 -21.17 23.94 17.88
C SER A 2 -19.90 23.53 18.64
N ARG A 3 -19.99 23.43 19.97
CA ARG A 3 -18.86 23.01 20.84
C ARG A 3 -18.25 21.66 20.42
N VAL A 4 -19.00 20.82 19.71
CA VAL A 4 -18.56 19.53 19.18
C VAL A 4 -17.51 19.69 18.07
N THR A 5 -17.60 20.73 17.24
CA THR A 5 -16.62 20.99 16.16
C THR A 5 -15.27 21.47 16.72
N LEU A 6 -15.29 22.18 17.85
CA LEU A 6 -14.09 22.65 18.54
C LEU A 6 -13.35 21.52 19.28
N SER A 7 -14.07 20.57 19.87
CA SER A 7 -13.46 19.39 20.51
C SER A 7 -12.77 18.46 19.51
N PHE A 8 -13.29 18.35 18.28
CA PHE A 8 -12.70 17.51 17.24
C PHE A 8 -11.43 18.13 16.64
N LEU A 9 -11.40 19.46 16.48
CA LEU A 9 -10.18 20.19 16.08
C LEU A 9 -9.10 20.15 17.18
N ALA A 10 -9.48 20.25 18.45
CA ALA A 10 -8.54 20.13 19.58
C ALA A 10 -7.93 18.72 19.70
N ALA A 11 -8.69 17.67 19.33
CA ALA A 11 -8.17 16.30 19.29
C ALA A 11 -7.19 16.05 18.14
N LEU A 12 -7.33 16.77 17.02
CA LEU A 12 -6.41 16.67 15.87
C LEU A 12 -5.10 17.45 16.10
N THR A 13 -5.13 18.54 16.88
CA THR A 13 -3.91 19.28 17.25
C THR A 13 -3.16 18.69 18.44
N GLY A 14 -3.75 17.72 19.16
CA GLY A 14 -3.15 17.10 20.36
C GLY A 14 -2.15 15.96 20.09
N VAL A 15 -1.94 15.58 18.82
CA VAL A 15 -1.07 14.42 18.46
C VAL A 15 0.39 14.82 18.21
N GLU A 16 0.74 16.11 18.27
CA GLU A 16 2.11 16.56 17.96
C GLU A 16 3.15 16.28 19.06
N HIS A 17 2.77 15.75 20.23
CA HIS A 17 3.70 15.67 21.37
C HIS A 17 4.27 14.28 21.73
N VAL A 18 4.01 13.21 20.94
CA VAL A 18 4.48 11.85 21.28
C VAL A 18 5.56 11.28 20.34
N TYR A 19 5.87 11.93 19.21
CA TYR A 19 6.91 11.45 18.27
C TYR A 19 8.30 12.08 18.46
N GLY A 20 8.54 12.82 19.55
CA GLY A 20 9.80 13.53 19.80
C GLY A 20 10.93 12.75 20.48
N HIS A 21 10.72 11.50 20.94
CA HIS A 21 11.71 10.85 21.83
C HIS A 21 12.26 9.48 21.40
N ALA A 22 11.86 8.92 20.25
CA ALA A 22 12.36 7.61 19.80
C ALA A 22 13.56 7.67 18.82
N ALA A 23 13.87 8.83 18.24
CA ALA A 23 14.90 8.96 17.18
C ALA A 23 16.31 9.31 17.68
N LEU A 24 16.53 9.46 19.00
CA LEU A 24 17.78 10.01 19.56
C LEU A 24 18.53 9.05 20.51
N ARG A 25 18.37 7.73 20.33
CA ARG A 25 19.05 6.72 21.17
C ARG A 25 19.67 5.55 20.39
N ALA A 26 20.19 5.83 19.20
CA ALA A 26 20.94 4.83 18.40
C ALA A 26 22.25 5.38 17.81
N ARG A 27 22.95 6.24 18.55
CA ARG A 27 24.38 6.51 18.34
C ARG A 27 25.09 6.39 19.68
N THR A 28 26.31 5.84 19.65
CA THR A 28 27.15 5.40 20.79
C THR A 28 26.64 4.06 21.38
N ILE A 29 27.33 2.91 21.33
CA ILE A 29 28.75 2.60 21.51
C ILE A 29 29.04 1.25 20.82
N SER A 30 29.98 1.21 19.88
CA SER A 30 30.92 0.08 19.69
C SER A 30 31.92 0.41 18.59
N GLN A 31 32.94 1.19 18.94
CA GLN A 31 34.26 1.04 18.31
C GLN A 31 34.90 -0.22 18.88
N PRO A 32 35.39 -1.16 18.06
CA PRO A 32 36.56 -1.93 18.39
C PRO A 32 37.78 -1.24 17.77
N LEU A 33 38.60 -0.66 18.64
CA LEU A 33 39.98 -0.28 18.34
C LEU A 33 40.79 -1.53 17.99
N ALA A 34 41.40 -1.47 16.81
CA ALA A 34 42.80 -1.84 16.52
C ALA A 34 43.41 -3.01 17.31
N GLY A 35 43.67 -4.12 16.61
CA GLY A 35 44.63 -5.11 17.12
C GLY A 35 44.71 -6.44 16.41
N ALA A 36 45.12 -6.50 15.12
CA ALA A 36 45.87 -7.65 14.61
C ALA A 36 46.58 -7.32 13.28
N ARG A 37 47.90 -7.23 13.38
CA ARG A 37 48.87 -7.13 12.29
C ARG A 37 48.94 -8.43 11.47
N ARG A 38 49.17 -8.25 10.17
CA ARG A 38 49.98 -9.07 9.24
C ARG A 38 49.57 -10.54 9.02
N MET A 39 49.13 -10.82 7.80
CA MET A 39 50.00 -11.54 6.85
C MET A 39 49.62 -11.15 5.41
N VAL A 40 50.53 -10.47 4.74
CA VAL A 40 50.50 -10.22 3.30
C VAL A 40 50.93 -11.51 2.64
N ALA A 41 49.96 -12.32 2.22
CA ALA A 41 50.20 -13.39 1.26
C ALA A 41 50.15 -12.76 -0.14
N CYS A 42 51.30 -12.74 -0.80
CA CYS A 42 51.43 -12.30 -2.17
C CYS A 42 50.80 -13.37 -3.08
N ALA A 43 49.51 -13.24 -3.38
CA ALA A 43 48.78 -14.09 -4.32
C ALA A 43 48.99 -13.57 -5.77
N PRO A 44 49.02 -14.48 -6.77
CA PRO A 44 49.47 -14.19 -8.13
C PRO A 44 48.59 -13.15 -8.85
N ARG A 45 49.28 -12.22 -9.51
CA ARG A 45 48.79 -10.96 -10.09
C ARG A 45 48.13 -11.12 -11.47
N GLY A 46 47.43 -12.22 -11.72
CA GLY A 46 46.81 -12.48 -13.02
C GLY A 46 45.61 -13.40 -12.90
N LEU A 47 44.42 -12.79 -12.76
CA LEU A 47 43.03 -13.31 -12.91
C LEU A 47 42.01 -12.65 -11.95
N ALA A 48 42.30 -11.45 -11.43
CA ALA A 48 41.46 -10.76 -10.43
C ALA A 48 40.43 -9.77 -11.03
N HIS A 49 39.65 -10.19 -12.03
CA HIS A 49 38.53 -9.37 -12.53
C HIS A 49 37.20 -10.12 -12.69
N LEU A 50 37.12 -11.36 -12.19
CA LEU A 50 35.84 -11.94 -11.80
C LEU A 50 35.55 -11.41 -10.40
N SER A 51 34.99 -10.20 -10.34
CA SER A 51 34.35 -9.70 -9.14
C SER A 51 33.29 -10.72 -8.75
N VAL A 52 33.63 -11.62 -7.82
CA VAL A 52 32.65 -12.41 -7.10
C VAL A 52 31.77 -11.37 -6.42
N LEU A 53 30.62 -11.08 -7.03
CA LEU A 53 29.63 -10.17 -6.50
C LEU A 53 29.42 -10.56 -5.03
N ALA A 54 29.74 -9.63 -4.13
CA ALA A 54 29.72 -9.89 -2.71
C ALA A 54 28.26 -10.07 -2.28
N LEU A 55 27.78 -11.30 -2.36
CA LEU A 55 26.46 -11.73 -1.92
C LEU A 55 26.35 -11.46 -0.43
N ALA A 56 25.38 -10.65 -0.04
CA ALA A 56 25.13 -10.28 1.35
C ALA A 56 23.72 -10.67 1.77
N ASP A 57 23.52 -10.83 3.09
CA ASP A 57 22.18 -10.95 3.64
C ASP A 57 21.48 -9.59 3.64
N HIS A 58 20.31 -9.57 3.02
CA HIS A 58 19.47 -8.38 2.85
C HIS A 58 18.08 -8.56 3.46
N SER A 59 17.85 -9.66 4.19
CA SER A 59 16.58 -10.00 4.84
C SER A 59 16.04 -8.88 5.74
N ALA A 60 16.89 -8.31 6.61
CA ALA A 60 16.50 -7.26 7.53
C ALA A 60 16.07 -5.96 6.82
N LYS A 61 16.77 -5.59 5.73
CA LYS A 61 16.40 -4.42 4.93
C LYS A 61 15.09 -4.65 4.18
N ALA A 62 14.90 -5.84 3.60
CA ALA A 62 13.65 -6.22 2.94
C ALA A 62 12.47 -6.21 3.94
N ALA A 63 12.67 -6.74 5.14
CA ALA A 63 11.65 -6.75 6.19
C ALA A 63 11.25 -5.32 6.61
N ALA A 64 12.21 -4.40 6.68
CA ALA A 64 11.94 -2.99 6.95
C ALA A 64 11.07 -2.34 5.86
N LEU A 65 11.27 -2.68 4.58
CA LEU A 65 10.42 -2.17 3.49
C LEU A 65 8.96 -2.62 3.64
N PHE A 66 8.71 -3.88 3.98
CA PHE A 66 7.36 -4.36 4.27
C PHE A 66 6.77 -3.68 5.50
N ALA A 67 7.57 -3.45 6.54
CA ALA A 67 7.12 -2.77 7.75
C ALA A 67 6.72 -1.30 7.48
N ASN A 68 7.39 -0.62 6.54
CA ASN A 68 7.08 0.74 6.13
C ASN A 68 5.69 0.87 5.49
N VAL A 69 5.18 -0.19 4.85
CA VAL A 69 3.79 -0.21 4.34
C VAL A 69 2.82 -0.72 5.41
N ARG A 70 3.22 -1.74 6.17
CA ARG A 70 2.36 -2.41 7.16
C ARG A 70 1.77 -1.45 8.21
N LEU A 71 2.59 -0.55 8.75
CA LEU A 71 2.16 0.37 9.80
C LEU A 71 1.15 1.43 9.32
N PRO A 72 1.42 2.18 8.24
CA PRO A 72 0.42 3.11 7.70
C PRO A 72 -0.84 2.36 7.23
N ALA A 73 -0.71 1.21 6.58
CA ALA A 73 -1.87 0.41 6.15
C ALA A 73 -2.77 -0.01 7.33
N SER A 74 -2.19 -0.44 8.46
CA SER A 74 -2.98 -0.80 9.64
C SER A 74 -3.65 0.41 10.28
N PHE A 75 -3.01 1.57 10.26
CA PHE A 75 -3.59 2.83 10.71
C PHE A 75 -4.80 3.23 9.85
N PHE A 76 -4.66 3.17 8.52
CA PHE A 76 -5.77 3.44 7.60
C PHE A 76 -6.90 2.43 7.76
N ALA A 77 -6.61 1.13 7.85
CA ALA A 77 -7.63 0.11 8.12
C ALA A 77 -8.41 0.41 9.42
N GLY A 78 -7.72 0.79 10.49
CA GLY A 78 -8.33 1.19 11.76
C GLY A 78 -9.22 2.43 11.64
N ALA A 79 -8.76 3.44 10.90
CA ALA A 79 -9.51 4.68 10.66
C ALA A 79 -10.73 4.48 9.72
N LEU A 80 -10.61 3.57 8.75
CA LEU A 80 -11.65 3.29 7.76
C LEU A 80 -12.85 2.54 8.34
N MET A 81 -12.66 1.71 9.38
CA MET A 81 -13.75 0.96 10.00
C MET A 81 -14.90 1.88 10.50
N PRO A 82 -14.67 2.87 11.38
CA PRO A 82 -15.74 3.77 11.82
C PRO A 82 -16.24 4.68 10.70
N LEU A 83 -15.39 5.06 9.75
CA LEU A 83 -15.82 5.86 8.59
C LEU A 83 -16.78 5.10 7.67
N THR A 84 -16.53 3.80 7.46
CA THR A 84 -17.36 2.97 6.58
C THR A 84 -18.68 2.59 7.24
N PHE A 85 -18.66 2.24 8.54
CA PHE A 85 -19.83 1.64 9.21
C PHE A 85 -20.39 2.44 10.39
N GLY A 86 -19.57 3.24 11.08
CA GLY A 86 -19.92 3.83 12.37
C GLY A 86 -20.66 5.16 12.28
N PHE A 87 -20.34 5.98 11.28
CA PHE A 87 -20.92 7.32 11.17
C PHE A 87 -22.06 7.37 10.15
N SER A 88 -23.24 7.82 10.58
CA SER A 88 -24.37 8.08 9.68
C SER A 88 -23.97 9.07 8.58
N LEU A 89 -24.36 8.75 7.35
CA LEU A 89 -24.20 9.67 6.22
C LEU A 89 -25.28 10.75 6.32
N PRO A 90 -24.93 12.04 6.26
CA PRO A 90 -25.91 13.11 6.29
C PRO A 90 -26.95 12.90 5.18
N SER A 91 -28.21 13.13 5.52
CA SER A 91 -29.34 13.01 4.59
C SER A 91 -29.93 14.40 4.40
N THR A 92 -29.36 15.15 3.46
CA THR A 92 -29.81 16.51 3.19
C THR A 92 -31.08 16.54 2.35
N ASN A 93 -31.29 15.56 1.47
CA ASN A 93 -32.51 15.41 0.67
C ASN A 93 -32.84 13.93 0.42
N SER A 94 -34.10 13.64 0.09
CA SER A 94 -34.58 12.32 -0.31
C SER A 94 -34.34 12.01 -1.80
N SER A 95 -33.33 12.65 -2.41
CA SER A 95 -33.03 12.44 -3.82
C SER A 95 -32.47 11.02 -4.04
N LYS A 96 -32.83 10.39 -5.16
CA LYS A 96 -32.30 9.07 -5.51
C LYS A 96 -30.78 9.12 -5.72
N LEU A 97 -30.25 10.24 -6.23
CA LEU A 97 -28.82 10.49 -6.36
C LEU A 97 -28.10 10.43 -5.01
N ASP A 98 -28.67 11.04 -3.95
CA ASP A 98 -28.10 10.95 -2.59
C ASP A 98 -28.09 9.50 -2.10
N SER A 99 -29.12 8.72 -2.43
CA SER A 99 -29.13 7.28 -2.12
C SER A 99 -28.01 6.54 -2.84
N THR A 100 -27.85 6.74 -4.16
CA THR A 100 -26.78 6.12 -4.96
C THR A 100 -25.39 6.49 -4.43
N LEU A 101 -25.15 7.76 -4.13
CA LEU A 101 -23.88 8.23 -3.55
C LEU A 101 -23.61 7.63 -2.17
N LYS A 102 -24.63 7.44 -1.32
CA LYS A 102 -24.47 6.76 -0.02
C LYS A 102 -24.04 5.30 -0.20
N HIS A 103 -24.66 4.59 -1.14
CA HIS A 103 -24.28 3.19 -1.42
C HIS A 103 -22.89 3.09 -2.05
N ALA A 104 -22.56 3.99 -2.97
CA ALA A 104 -21.22 4.08 -3.55
C ALA A 104 -20.16 4.36 -2.49
N ASN A 105 -20.42 5.29 -1.56
CA ASN A 105 -19.53 5.61 -0.45
C ASN A 105 -19.24 4.38 0.43
N VAL A 106 -20.29 3.63 0.81
CA VAL A 106 -20.13 2.40 1.60
C VAL A 106 -19.36 1.34 0.81
N LEU A 107 -19.70 1.12 -0.46
CA LEU A 107 -19.02 0.14 -1.30
C LEU A 107 -17.51 0.45 -1.45
N VAL A 108 -17.18 1.71 -1.73
CA VAL A 108 -15.78 2.17 -1.83
C VAL A 108 -15.06 2.01 -0.50
N GLY A 109 -15.70 2.37 0.62
CA GLY A 109 -15.15 2.19 1.96
C GLY A 109 -14.85 0.73 2.30
N VAL A 110 -15.75 -0.19 1.95
CA VAL A 110 -15.55 -1.64 2.12
C VAL A 110 -14.36 -2.14 1.29
N ILE A 111 -14.30 -1.78 0.00
CA ILE A 111 -13.21 -2.19 -0.88
C ILE A 111 -11.86 -1.66 -0.35
N SER A 112 -11.82 -0.39 0.03
CA SER A 112 -10.65 0.27 0.61
C SER A 112 -10.18 -0.43 1.89
N LEU A 113 -11.09 -0.71 2.82
CA LEU A 113 -10.78 -1.39 4.09
C LEU A 113 -10.19 -2.79 3.85
N PHE A 114 -10.79 -3.58 2.96
CA PHE A 114 -10.28 -4.92 2.66
C PHE A 114 -8.93 -4.87 1.95
N ALA A 115 -8.71 -3.90 1.05
CA ALA A 115 -7.42 -3.71 0.41
C ALA A 115 -6.32 -3.41 1.45
N GLU A 116 -6.57 -2.52 2.41
CA GLU A 116 -5.61 -2.24 3.50
C GLU A 116 -5.33 -3.48 4.38
N ILE A 117 -6.38 -4.24 4.74
CA ILE A 117 -6.21 -5.48 5.51
C ILE A 117 -5.34 -6.48 4.75
N VAL A 118 -5.59 -6.66 3.46
CA VAL A 118 -4.81 -7.56 2.60
C VAL A 118 -3.35 -7.09 2.49
N ALA A 119 -3.11 -5.79 2.36
CA ALA A 119 -1.76 -5.22 2.35
C ALA A 119 -1.00 -5.52 3.66
N VAL A 120 -1.65 -5.35 4.81
CA VAL A 120 -1.09 -5.68 6.14
C VAL A 120 -0.78 -7.17 6.27
N VAL A 121 -1.68 -8.05 5.81
CA VAL A 121 -1.48 -9.51 5.86
C VAL A 121 -0.30 -9.92 4.98
N HIS A 122 -0.22 -9.45 3.74
CA HIS A 122 0.93 -9.74 2.86
C HIS A 122 2.24 -9.26 3.47
N ALA A 123 2.28 -8.04 4.01
CA ALA A 123 3.47 -7.49 4.63
C ALA A 123 3.88 -8.29 5.88
N THR A 124 2.92 -8.70 6.70
CA THR A 124 3.18 -9.48 7.92
C THR A 124 3.72 -10.86 7.59
N VAL A 125 3.10 -11.57 6.63
CA VAL A 125 3.58 -12.89 6.20
C VAL A 125 4.99 -12.79 5.61
N ALA A 126 5.27 -11.75 4.81
CA ALA A 126 6.59 -11.54 4.24
C ALA A 126 7.66 -11.26 5.31
N VAL A 127 7.36 -10.39 6.28
CA VAL A 127 8.25 -10.12 7.42
C VAL A 127 8.55 -11.40 8.20
N ASN A 128 7.52 -12.18 8.57
CA ASN A 128 7.73 -13.42 9.32
C ASN A 128 8.60 -14.41 8.54
N LYS A 129 8.38 -14.56 7.24
CA LYS A 129 9.22 -15.42 6.39
C LYS A 129 10.67 -14.93 6.33
N LEU A 130 10.89 -13.63 6.19
CA LEU A 130 12.23 -13.04 6.16
C LEU A 130 12.97 -13.19 7.49
N THR A 131 12.25 -13.17 8.61
CA THR A 131 12.84 -13.31 9.96
C THR A 131 13.05 -14.76 10.38
N GLU A 132 12.16 -15.68 9.98
CA GLU A 132 12.16 -17.06 10.48
C GLU A 132 12.89 -18.04 9.55
N ALA A 133 12.68 -17.94 8.23
CA ALA A 133 13.23 -18.91 7.28
C ALA A 133 14.68 -18.61 6.88
N GLY A 134 15.13 -17.37 7.09
CA GLY A 134 16.39 -16.86 6.55
C GLY A 134 16.31 -16.66 5.03
N ALA A 135 16.81 -15.53 4.54
CA ALA A 135 16.89 -15.27 3.11
C ALA A 135 18.21 -15.82 2.54
N LEU A 136 18.17 -16.39 1.33
CA LEU A 136 19.40 -16.69 0.61
C LEU A 136 20.12 -15.36 0.27
N PRO A 137 21.45 -15.30 0.40
CA PRO A 137 22.24 -14.13 0.03
C PRO A 137 21.90 -13.62 -1.38
N SER A 138 21.99 -12.31 -1.56
CA SER A 138 21.59 -11.63 -2.79
C SER A 138 22.52 -10.44 -3.06
N GLU A 139 22.54 -9.99 -4.30
CA GLU A 139 23.34 -8.82 -4.72
C GLU A 139 22.75 -7.51 -4.20
N SER A 140 21.42 -7.46 -4.07
CA SER A 140 20.68 -6.29 -3.60
C SER A 140 19.35 -6.71 -2.96
N VAL A 141 18.77 -5.80 -2.16
CA VAL A 141 17.44 -6.00 -1.56
C VAL A 141 16.38 -6.25 -2.63
N LEU A 142 16.47 -5.53 -3.76
CA LEU A 142 15.55 -5.66 -4.88
C LEU A 142 15.65 -7.05 -5.53
N ALA A 143 16.87 -7.55 -5.74
CA ALA A 143 17.10 -8.88 -6.29
C ALA A 143 16.50 -9.97 -5.39
N LEU A 144 16.63 -9.84 -4.06
CA LEU A 144 15.98 -10.72 -3.11
C LEU A 144 14.44 -10.68 -3.22
N LEU A 145 13.87 -9.47 -3.28
CA LEU A 145 12.42 -9.30 -3.40
C LEU A 145 11.90 -9.91 -4.71
N GLN A 146 12.58 -9.70 -5.83
CA GLN A 146 12.18 -10.25 -7.13
C GLN A 146 12.27 -11.77 -7.19
N ARG A 147 13.31 -12.36 -6.57
CA ARG A 147 13.51 -13.81 -6.60
C ARG A 147 12.48 -14.55 -5.76
N ASP A 148 12.30 -14.12 -4.51
CA ASP A 148 11.62 -14.95 -3.49
C ASP A 148 10.30 -14.34 -2.99
N TYR A 149 10.13 -13.01 -3.12
CA TYR A 149 9.02 -12.28 -2.48
C TYR A 149 8.22 -11.40 -3.46
N GLU A 150 8.33 -11.63 -4.78
CA GLU A 150 7.79 -10.72 -5.79
C GLU A 150 6.28 -10.53 -5.62
N LEU A 151 5.55 -11.63 -5.46
CA LEU A 151 4.10 -11.60 -5.28
C LEU A 151 3.70 -10.88 -3.98
N ALA A 152 4.45 -11.08 -2.90
CA ALA A 152 4.17 -10.42 -1.62
C ALA A 152 4.47 -8.92 -1.72
N TRP A 153 5.60 -8.55 -2.32
CA TRP A 153 5.99 -7.15 -2.54
C TRP A 153 4.97 -6.40 -3.39
N LEU A 154 4.61 -6.96 -4.55
CA LEU A 154 3.61 -6.34 -5.43
C LEU A 154 2.23 -6.33 -4.77
N GLY A 155 1.83 -7.41 -4.10
CA GLY A 155 0.55 -7.49 -3.40
C GLY A 155 0.42 -6.45 -2.30
N THR A 156 1.44 -6.27 -1.47
CA THR A 156 1.47 -5.24 -0.43
C THR A 156 1.33 -3.84 -1.03
N ASN A 157 2.12 -3.49 -2.04
CA ASN A 157 2.11 -2.14 -2.62
C ASN A 157 0.82 -1.85 -3.40
N VAL A 158 0.37 -2.77 -4.26
CA VAL A 158 -0.85 -2.57 -5.05
C VAL A 158 -2.07 -2.43 -4.15
N GLN A 159 -2.21 -3.29 -3.13
CA GLN A 159 -3.36 -3.24 -2.24
C GLN A 159 -3.35 -2.01 -1.33
N PHE A 160 -2.16 -1.59 -0.86
CA PHE A 160 -2.01 -0.34 -0.12
C PHE A 160 -2.45 0.87 -0.96
N ILE A 161 -1.99 0.96 -2.23
CA ILE A 161 -2.38 2.07 -3.12
C ILE A 161 -3.88 2.04 -3.41
N ILE A 162 -4.47 0.87 -3.69
CA ILE A 162 -5.92 0.73 -3.87
C ILE A 162 -6.68 1.16 -2.61
N GLY A 163 -6.18 0.78 -1.43
CA GLY A 163 -6.69 1.18 -0.12
C GLY A 163 -6.72 2.69 0.02
N LEU A 164 -5.59 3.37 -0.16
CA LEU A 164 -5.46 4.83 -0.08
C LEU A 164 -6.37 5.57 -1.07
N LEU A 165 -6.41 5.13 -2.33
CA LEU A 165 -7.26 5.74 -3.36
C LEU A 165 -8.74 5.60 -3.02
N GLY A 166 -9.14 4.42 -2.54
CA GLY A 166 -10.51 4.18 -2.06
C GLY A 166 -10.83 5.03 -0.82
N ALA A 167 -9.89 5.19 0.11
CA ALA A 167 -10.05 6.02 1.29
C ALA A 167 -10.28 7.49 0.91
N ALA A 168 -9.46 8.02 0.00
CA ALA A 168 -9.60 9.38 -0.52
C ALA A 168 -10.94 9.58 -1.23
N ALA A 169 -11.33 8.65 -2.11
CA ALA A 169 -12.61 8.69 -2.81
C ALA A 169 -13.80 8.65 -1.85
N MET A 170 -13.75 7.81 -0.81
CA MET A 170 -14.76 7.73 0.24
C MET A 170 -14.87 9.05 1.01
N ILE A 171 -13.73 9.65 1.42
CA ILE A 171 -13.74 10.95 2.11
C ILE A 171 -14.36 12.04 1.23
N GLY A 172 -14.03 12.06 -0.06
CA GLY A 172 -14.61 12.98 -1.03
C GLY A 172 -16.12 12.80 -1.21
N LEU A 173 -16.58 11.56 -1.40
CA LEU A 173 -18.01 11.23 -1.49
C LEU A 173 -18.76 11.66 -0.24
N ARG A 174 -18.17 11.44 0.94
CA ARG A 174 -18.76 11.86 2.21
C ARG A 174 -18.84 13.38 2.33
N ALA A 175 -17.81 14.11 1.90
CA ALA A 175 -17.81 15.57 1.90
C ALA A 175 -18.85 16.14 0.92
N VAL A 176 -18.98 15.55 -0.27
CA VAL A 176 -20.04 15.86 -1.24
C VAL A 176 -21.44 15.70 -0.61
N LEU A 177 -21.69 14.55 0.04
CA LEU A 177 -22.95 14.28 0.73
C LEU A 177 -23.23 15.24 1.90
N ALA A 178 -22.18 15.69 2.59
CA ALA A 178 -22.31 16.60 3.74
C ALA A 178 -22.59 18.05 3.36
N MET A 179 -21.99 18.53 2.25
CA MET A 179 -22.09 19.92 1.82
C MET A 179 -23.28 20.19 0.87
N GLY A 180 -23.89 19.14 0.32
CA GLY A 180 -24.98 19.26 -0.66
C GLY A 180 -24.49 19.69 -2.04
N VAL A 181 -25.38 19.61 -3.04
CA VAL A 181 -25.03 19.78 -4.47
C VAL A 181 -24.41 21.16 -4.77
N SER A 182 -24.89 22.22 -4.12
CA SER A 182 -24.42 23.59 -4.37
C SER A 182 -22.95 23.81 -4.04
N TRP A 183 -22.40 23.06 -3.08
CA TRP A 183 -21.01 23.17 -2.63
C TRP A 183 -20.19 21.91 -2.92
N ALA A 184 -20.81 20.86 -3.48
CA ALA A 184 -20.18 19.57 -3.78
C ALA A 184 -18.99 19.68 -4.75
N THR A 185 -18.95 20.71 -5.59
CA THR A 185 -17.87 20.92 -6.57
C THR A 185 -16.51 21.10 -5.89
N VAL A 186 -16.45 21.80 -4.76
CA VAL A 186 -15.20 22.05 -4.03
C VAL A 186 -14.57 20.76 -3.46
N PRO A 187 -15.26 19.95 -2.62
CA PRO A 187 -14.70 18.71 -2.12
C PRO A 187 -14.47 17.68 -3.24
N ALA A 188 -15.31 17.65 -4.28
CA ALA A 188 -15.10 16.74 -5.41
C ALA A 188 -13.81 17.08 -6.17
N THR A 189 -13.58 18.35 -6.52
CA THR A 189 -12.36 18.78 -7.22
C THR A 189 -11.11 18.59 -6.39
N LEU A 190 -11.16 18.91 -5.09
CA LEU A 190 -10.04 18.64 -4.16
C LEU A 190 -9.74 17.14 -4.06
N THR A 191 -10.76 16.29 -3.98
CA THR A 191 -10.58 14.83 -3.92
C THR A 191 -9.96 14.29 -5.19
N VAL A 192 -10.48 14.70 -6.36
CA VAL A 192 -9.94 14.31 -7.66
C VAL A 192 -8.49 14.77 -7.80
N SER A 193 -8.19 16.02 -7.42
CA SER A 193 -6.83 16.55 -7.42
C SER A 193 -5.89 15.74 -6.52
N ALA A 194 -6.31 15.41 -5.30
CA ALA A 194 -5.51 14.62 -4.37
C ALA A 194 -5.26 13.20 -4.91
N VAL A 195 -6.27 12.56 -5.49
CA VAL A 195 -6.16 11.23 -6.12
C VAL A 195 -5.20 11.26 -7.31
N LEU A 196 -5.32 12.25 -8.20
CA LEU A 196 -4.42 12.41 -9.33
C LEU A 196 -2.98 12.69 -8.89
N PHE A 197 -2.80 13.50 -7.85
CA PHE A 197 -1.49 13.78 -7.29
C PHE A 197 -0.84 12.53 -6.67
N MET A 198 -1.59 11.76 -5.87
CA MET A 198 -1.13 10.47 -5.34
C MET A 198 -0.75 9.51 -6.47
N MET A 199 -1.55 9.41 -7.53
CA MET A 199 -1.23 8.58 -8.71
C MET A 199 0.04 9.05 -9.42
N SER A 200 0.28 10.36 -9.50
CA SER A 200 1.51 10.92 -10.07
C SER A 200 2.73 10.50 -9.26
N LEU A 201 2.69 10.66 -7.94
CA LEU A 201 3.79 10.26 -7.04
C LEU A 201 4.06 8.74 -7.11
N VAL A 202 3.00 7.93 -7.18
CA VAL A 202 3.12 6.48 -7.35
C VAL A 202 3.78 6.12 -8.67
N ASN A 203 3.40 6.79 -9.77
CA ASN A 203 4.00 6.53 -11.08
C ASN A 203 5.46 6.96 -11.14
N GLU A 204 5.83 8.08 -10.52
CA GLU A 204 7.22 8.54 -10.40
C GLU A 204 8.05 7.50 -9.63
N GLY A 205 7.57 7.05 -8.47
CA GLY A 205 8.26 6.01 -7.69
C GLY A 205 8.40 4.67 -8.42
N ILE A 206 7.46 4.32 -9.31
CA ILE A 206 7.56 3.12 -10.16
C ILE A 206 8.61 3.29 -11.27
N GLN A 207 8.80 4.52 -11.76
CA GLN A 207 9.75 4.83 -12.84
C GLN A 207 11.20 4.94 -12.33
N ASP A 208 11.41 5.51 -11.15
CA ASP A 208 12.75 5.66 -10.57
C ASP A 208 13.41 4.30 -10.30
N ASP A 209 12.63 3.28 -9.96
CA ASP A 209 13.09 1.88 -9.82
C ASP A 209 13.62 1.27 -11.13
N ALA A 210 13.41 1.91 -12.29
CA ALA A 210 13.85 1.40 -13.59
C ALA A 210 15.29 1.81 -13.96
N GLU A 211 15.83 2.89 -13.39
CA GLU A 211 17.11 3.49 -13.80
C GLU A 211 18.31 3.07 -12.96
N ASP A 212 18.12 2.45 -11.79
CA ASP A 212 19.25 2.23 -10.87
C ASP A 212 20.17 1.04 -11.25
N SER A 213 21.23 1.39 -11.98
CA SER A 213 22.63 0.94 -11.90
C SER A 213 23.04 -0.53 -12.16
N PHE A 214 22.15 -1.52 -12.25
CA PHE A 214 22.56 -2.92 -12.57
C PHE A 214 21.77 -3.60 -13.71
N GLY A 215 21.10 -2.81 -14.54
CA GLY A 215 20.50 -3.27 -15.78
C GLY A 215 19.06 -3.77 -15.64
N ARG A 216 18.12 -2.89 -15.97
CA ARG A 216 16.81 -3.18 -16.58
C ARG A 216 15.79 -4.03 -15.82
N ILE A 217 15.85 -4.17 -14.49
CA ILE A 217 14.79 -4.90 -13.78
C ILE A 217 13.75 -3.97 -13.16
N SER A 218 12.97 -3.30 -14.01
CA SER A 218 11.77 -2.57 -13.59
C SER A 218 10.59 -3.54 -13.35
N PHE A 219 9.80 -3.27 -12.31
CA PHE A 219 8.56 -4.01 -12.06
C PHE A 219 7.45 -3.64 -13.06
N ALA A 220 7.33 -2.37 -13.43
CA ALA A 220 6.35 -1.85 -14.39
C ALA A 220 6.72 -0.42 -14.82
N ASN A 221 6.13 0.08 -15.91
CA ASN A 221 6.34 1.47 -16.37
C ASN A 221 5.29 2.46 -15.82
N ASN A 222 4.20 1.94 -15.26
CA ASN A 222 3.09 2.70 -14.69
C ASN A 222 2.24 1.83 -13.76
N PHE A 223 1.38 2.45 -12.95
CA PHE A 223 0.51 1.76 -12.02
C PHE A 223 -0.44 0.72 -12.68
N PRO A 224 -1.09 0.99 -13.84
CA PRO A 224 -1.88 -0.03 -14.52
C PRO A 224 -1.07 -1.27 -14.94
N GLY A 225 0.18 -1.08 -15.37
CA GLY A 225 1.12 -2.15 -15.67
C GLY A 225 1.48 -2.97 -14.44
N LEU A 226 1.65 -2.31 -13.29
CA LEU A 226 1.87 -2.94 -12.00
C LEU A 226 0.68 -3.81 -11.59
N LEU A 227 -0.54 -3.28 -11.71
CA LEU A 227 -1.78 -3.99 -11.44
C LEU A 227 -1.92 -5.23 -12.34
N LEU A 228 -1.63 -5.09 -13.63
CA LEU A 228 -1.69 -6.20 -14.58
C LEU A 228 -0.63 -7.27 -14.29
N ARG A 229 0.59 -6.88 -13.93
CA ARG A 229 1.65 -7.81 -13.51
C ARG A 229 1.23 -8.56 -12.25
N TYR A 230 0.69 -7.85 -11.25
CA TYR A 230 0.17 -8.44 -10.03
C TYR A 230 -0.95 -9.46 -10.32
N ALA A 231 -1.93 -9.10 -11.15
CA ALA A 231 -3.01 -10.00 -11.56
C ALA A 231 -2.47 -11.27 -12.27
N ARG A 232 -1.51 -11.10 -13.18
CA ARG A 232 -0.86 -12.24 -13.86
C ARG A 232 -0.11 -13.15 -12.87
N LEU A 233 0.59 -12.56 -11.90
CA LEU A 233 1.31 -13.32 -10.88
C LEU A 233 0.36 -14.08 -9.95
N ILE A 234 -0.76 -13.48 -9.53
CA ILE A 234 -1.79 -14.18 -8.76
C ILE A 234 -2.32 -15.39 -9.54
N ILE A 235 -2.67 -15.21 -10.81
CA ILE A 235 -3.20 -16.29 -11.66
C ILE A 235 -2.15 -17.40 -11.82
N ARG A 236 -0.89 -17.04 -12.08
CA ARG A 236 0.20 -18.00 -12.20
C ARG A 236 0.42 -18.75 -10.90
N HIS A 237 0.47 -18.06 -9.78
CA HIS A 237 0.64 -18.65 -8.47
C HIS A 237 -0.51 -19.61 -8.16
N ALA A 238 -1.76 -19.18 -8.35
CA ALA A 238 -2.96 -20.00 -8.16
C ALA A 238 -2.91 -21.32 -8.94
N ARG A 239 -2.44 -21.27 -10.19
CA ARG A 239 -2.29 -22.46 -11.05
C ARG A 239 -1.20 -23.41 -10.57
N LEU A 240 -0.08 -22.89 -10.05
CA LEU A 240 1.07 -23.70 -9.64
C LEU A 240 0.89 -24.34 -8.26
N THR A 241 0.36 -23.60 -7.28
CA THR A 241 0.18 -24.13 -5.91
C THR A 241 -1.10 -24.94 -5.71
N GLY A 242 -1.90 -25.16 -6.77
CA GLY A 242 -3.20 -25.84 -6.64
C GLY A 242 -4.17 -25.10 -5.71
N GLY A 243 -4.02 -23.77 -5.61
CA GLY A 243 -4.69 -22.94 -4.62
C GLY A 243 -6.15 -22.68 -4.98
N GLY A 244 -7.01 -23.70 -4.92
CA GLY A 244 -8.44 -23.56 -5.20
C GLY A 244 -9.08 -22.42 -4.39
N LEU A 245 -8.64 -22.24 -3.14
CA LEU A 245 -9.09 -21.15 -2.27
C LEU A 245 -8.77 -19.75 -2.85
N LEU A 246 -7.59 -19.57 -3.44
CA LEU A 246 -7.19 -18.29 -4.04
C LEU A 246 -8.09 -17.96 -5.24
N ILE A 247 -8.36 -18.94 -6.11
CA ILE A 247 -9.25 -18.77 -7.26
C ILE A 247 -10.67 -18.43 -6.81
N VAL A 248 -11.19 -19.17 -5.81
CA VAL A 248 -12.52 -18.91 -5.25
C VAL A 248 -12.58 -17.51 -4.63
N SER A 249 -11.57 -17.10 -3.86
CA SER A 249 -11.52 -15.77 -3.26
C SER A 249 -11.51 -14.65 -4.30
N LEU A 250 -10.76 -14.83 -5.39
CA LEU A 250 -10.70 -13.87 -6.49
C LEU A 250 -12.03 -13.82 -7.25
N ALA A 251 -12.65 -14.97 -7.52
CA ALA A 251 -13.95 -15.06 -8.16
C ALA A 251 -15.05 -14.38 -7.32
N LEU A 252 -15.07 -14.63 -6.01
CA LEU A 252 -16.01 -13.98 -5.09
C LEU A 252 -15.78 -12.48 -4.99
N GLY A 253 -14.52 -12.03 -4.96
CA GLY A 253 -14.18 -10.60 -4.94
C GLY A 253 -14.66 -9.89 -6.21
N VAL A 254 -14.35 -10.45 -7.38
CA VAL A 254 -14.79 -9.90 -8.68
C VAL A 254 -16.32 -9.90 -8.78
N LEU A 255 -16.97 -11.00 -8.38
CA LEU A 255 -18.42 -11.11 -8.38
C LEU A 255 -19.07 -10.07 -7.45
N GLY A 256 -18.54 -9.91 -6.23
CA GLY A 256 -19.07 -8.97 -5.25
C GLY A 256 -18.97 -7.52 -5.72
N VAL A 257 -17.82 -7.12 -6.26
CA VAL A 257 -17.62 -5.78 -6.84
C VAL A 257 -18.53 -5.60 -8.07
N GLY A 258 -18.59 -6.59 -8.96
CA GLY A 258 -19.42 -6.55 -10.16
C GLY A 258 -20.91 -6.38 -9.84
N LEU A 259 -21.42 -7.14 -8.88
CA LEU A 259 -22.81 -7.01 -8.40
C LEU A 259 -23.07 -5.64 -7.76
N GLY A 260 -22.13 -5.13 -6.95
CA GLY A 260 -22.23 -3.79 -6.36
C GLY A 260 -22.32 -2.69 -7.42
N VAL A 261 -21.43 -2.72 -8.41
CA VAL A 261 -21.43 -1.77 -9.52
C VAL A 261 -22.69 -1.90 -10.38
N PHE A 262 -23.11 -3.13 -10.69
CA PHE A 262 -24.33 -3.37 -11.46
C PHE A 262 -25.58 -2.82 -10.75
N GLN A 263 -25.68 -3.03 -9.43
CA GLN A 263 -26.79 -2.47 -8.64
C GLN A 263 -26.77 -0.94 -8.60
N LEU A 264 -25.58 -0.32 -8.54
CA LEU A 264 -25.44 1.13 -8.62
C LEU A 264 -25.86 1.66 -10.00
N ALA A 265 -25.37 1.05 -11.08
CA ALA A 265 -25.70 1.43 -12.45
C ALA A 265 -27.19 1.28 -12.75
N ARG A 266 -27.81 0.17 -12.33
CA ARG A 266 -29.26 -0.07 -12.51
C ARG A 266 -30.11 0.97 -11.78
N ARG A 267 -29.64 1.46 -10.62
CA ARG A 267 -30.33 2.54 -9.90
C ARG A 267 -30.19 3.89 -10.59
N GLY A 268 -29.05 4.16 -11.22
CA GLY A 268 -28.84 5.39 -11.98
C GLY A 268 -29.60 5.45 -13.30
N LEU A 269 -29.69 4.34 -14.04
CA LEU A 269 -30.36 4.28 -15.36
C LEU A 269 -31.89 4.29 -15.30
N ALA A 270 -32.50 3.98 -14.15
CA ALA A 270 -33.95 4.01 -13.98
C ALA A 270 -34.52 5.44 -13.81
N ASP A 271 -33.66 6.46 -13.95
CA ASP A 271 -33.94 7.86 -13.61
C ASP A 271 -33.89 8.81 -14.83
N ASP A 272 -33.63 8.28 -16.04
CA ASP A 272 -33.78 8.98 -17.35
C ASP A 272 -35.07 8.53 -18.07
#